data_AF-A0A9W9RM09-F1
#
_entry.id   AF-A0A9W9RM09-F1
#
_cell.length_a   1.000
_cell.length_b   1.000
_cell.length_c   1.000
_cell.angle_alpha   90.00
_cell.angle_beta   90.00
_cell.angle_gamma   90.00
#
_symmetry.space_group_name_H-M   'P 1'
#
loop_
_entity.id
_entity.type
_entity.pdbx_description
1 polymer ?
#
loop_
_entity_poly.entity_id
_entity_poly.type
_entity_poly.pdbx_seq_one_letter_code
_entity_poly.pdbx_strand_id
1 'polypeptide(L)'
;MPKDFFYLPGEIRIKIYSHLMVHNDNIDPWDGGFGLSPNILATSKRTLHEARLVLYGCNCFNIFLEPDKVEEFFKTIGLLNARLIRSIRIAFPLRTNKDNFNYNNEPVCEDFGLTIMKIIIKFCANVKSVTFSLMSIELLGCSSVQDYALIMAEVDSRLREIPALEQVIVEFYGPGFALNILQEISGLGWLSCNLGDGSLYRPKSVIGDDDNDHLDGDEDKVE
;
A
#
# COMPACT_ATOMS: atom_id res chain seq x y z
N MET A 1 20.43 -27.05 30.00
CA MET A 1 19.04 -27.15 29.50
C MET A 1 18.80 -26.01 28.54
N PRO A 2 18.17 -26.25 27.38
CA PRO A 2 17.71 -25.16 26.51
C PRO A 2 16.74 -24.29 27.30
N LYS A 3 16.96 -22.98 27.32
CA LYS A 3 15.99 -22.05 27.91
C LYS A 3 14.88 -21.86 26.88
N ASP A 4 13.63 -22.08 27.30
CA ASP A 4 12.45 -21.75 26.49
C ASP A 4 12.48 -20.24 26.14
N PHE A 5 12.14 -19.92 24.90
CA PHE A 5 11.98 -18.56 24.39
C PHE A 5 11.09 -17.70 25.29
N PHE A 6 10.07 -18.30 25.93
CA PHE A 6 9.15 -17.57 26.81
C PHE A 6 9.73 -17.20 28.18
N TYR A 7 10.94 -17.64 28.54
CA TYR A 7 11.66 -17.12 29.71
C TYR A 7 12.27 -15.74 29.47
N LEU A 8 12.42 -15.31 28.22
CA LEU A 8 12.85 -13.95 27.91
C LEU A 8 11.78 -12.96 28.37
N PRO A 9 12.13 -11.75 28.84
CA PRO A 9 11.17 -10.69 29.09
C PRO A 9 10.37 -10.32 27.83
N GLY A 10 9.16 -9.76 28.02
CA GLY A 10 8.28 -9.42 26.91
C GLY A 10 8.90 -8.42 25.93
N GLU A 11 9.65 -7.45 26.44
CA GLU A 11 10.34 -6.45 25.63
C GLU A 11 11.40 -7.09 24.71
N ILE A 12 12.10 -8.11 25.21
CA ILE A 12 13.10 -8.84 24.42
C ILE A 12 12.42 -9.67 23.33
N ARG A 13 11.31 -10.34 23.64
CA ARG A 13 10.55 -11.09 22.63
C ARG A 13 10.01 -10.17 21.54
N ILE A 14 9.49 -9.00 21.90
CA ILE A 14 9.03 -7.98 20.93
C ILE A 14 10.17 -7.54 20.02
N LYS A 15 11.36 -7.24 20.57
CA LYS A 15 12.53 -6.90 19.75
C LYS A 15 12.89 -8.03 18.78
N ILE A 16 12.84 -9.28 19.22
CA ILE A 16 13.08 -10.44 18.35
C ILE A 16 12.04 -10.48 17.22
N TYR A 17 10.74 -10.33 17.52
CA TYR A 17 9.72 -10.26 16.47
C TYR A 17 9.95 -9.07 15.53
N SER A 18 10.36 -7.92 16.04
CA SER A 18 10.66 -6.74 15.21
C SER A 18 11.76 -7.03 14.20
N HIS A 19 12.84 -7.69 14.60
CA HIS A 19 13.90 -8.10 13.68
C HIS A 19 13.47 -9.13 12.63
N LEU A 20 12.44 -9.91 12.92
CA LEU A 20 11.95 -10.97 12.02
C LEU A 20 10.84 -10.51 11.08
N MET A 21 10.04 -9.52 11.49
CA MET A 21 8.75 -9.21 10.87
C MET A 21 8.58 -7.75 10.45
N VAL A 22 9.49 -6.85 10.84
CA VAL A 22 9.44 -5.45 10.41
C VAL A 22 10.30 -5.29 9.18
N HIS A 23 9.68 -4.85 8.10
CA HIS A 23 10.32 -4.56 6.83
C HIS A 23 10.66 -3.07 6.75
N ASN A 24 11.82 -2.77 6.19
CA ASN A 24 12.19 -1.39 5.88
C ASN A 24 11.36 -0.84 4.71
N ASP A 25 10.98 -1.72 3.78
CA ASP A 25 10.11 -1.40 2.66
C ASP A 25 8.64 -1.62 3.01
N ASN A 26 7.77 -0.95 2.29
CA ASN A 26 6.33 -1.14 2.42
C ASN A 26 5.95 -2.58 1.99
N ILE A 27 5.14 -3.25 2.79
CA ILE A 27 4.66 -4.60 2.50
C ILE A 27 3.57 -4.53 1.44
N ASP A 28 3.74 -5.21 0.32
CA ASP A 28 2.65 -5.52 -0.60
C ASP A 28 1.97 -6.82 -0.12
N PRO A 29 0.70 -6.79 0.33
CA PRO A 29 -0.01 -7.98 0.80
C PRO A 29 -0.22 -9.06 -0.26
N TRP A 30 -0.05 -8.73 -1.54
CA TRP A 30 -0.37 -9.59 -2.68
C TRP A 30 0.88 -10.16 -3.35
N ASP A 31 2.04 -9.56 -3.13
CA ASP A 31 3.30 -10.17 -3.51
C ASP A 31 3.64 -11.30 -2.52
N GLY A 32 3.53 -12.54 -3.01
CA GLY A 32 3.84 -13.76 -2.26
C GLY A 32 5.28 -13.81 -1.72
N GLY A 33 6.15 -12.92 -2.21
CA GLY A 33 7.53 -12.75 -1.75
C GLY A 33 7.70 -12.03 -0.40
N PHE A 34 6.73 -11.24 0.08
CA PHE A 34 6.90 -10.49 1.34
C PHE A 34 6.81 -11.35 2.60
N GLY A 35 6.65 -12.67 2.46
CA GLY A 35 7.11 -13.59 3.49
C GLY A 35 6.64 -13.18 4.88
N LEU A 36 5.36 -12.79 5.03
CA LEU A 36 4.73 -12.55 6.34
C LEU A 36 4.95 -13.76 7.28
N SER A 37 5.41 -14.88 6.71
CA SER A 37 5.95 -16.06 7.37
C SER A 37 5.10 -16.40 8.57
N PRO A 38 3.77 -16.54 8.36
CA PRO A 38 2.80 -16.63 9.45
C PRO A 38 2.95 -17.93 10.24
N ASN A 39 3.88 -18.81 9.84
CA ASN A 39 4.30 -19.96 10.62
C ASN A 39 4.68 -19.55 12.07
N ILE A 40 5.29 -18.37 12.25
CA ILE A 40 5.54 -17.85 13.60
C ILE A 40 4.24 -17.53 14.32
N LEU A 41 3.24 -16.96 13.62
CA LEU A 41 1.91 -16.69 14.16
C LEU A 41 1.17 -18.00 14.54
N ALA A 42 1.46 -19.11 13.85
CA ALA A 42 0.87 -20.42 14.12
C ALA A 42 1.58 -21.20 15.24
N THR A 43 2.73 -20.74 15.74
CA THR A 43 3.55 -21.51 16.68
C THR A 43 2.90 -21.65 18.06
N SER A 44 2.31 -20.58 18.60
CA SER A 44 1.56 -20.63 19.86
C SER A 44 0.61 -19.44 19.99
N LYS A 45 -0.42 -19.54 20.85
CA LYS A 45 -1.34 -18.41 21.12
C LYS A 45 -0.63 -17.17 21.66
N ARG A 46 0.43 -17.36 22.46
CA ARG A 46 1.21 -16.24 23.00
C ARG A 46 2.03 -15.57 21.91
N THR A 47 2.73 -16.37 21.09
CA THR A 47 3.45 -15.88 19.91
C THR A 47 2.51 -15.13 18.98
N LEU A 48 1.35 -15.71 18.66
CA LEU A 48 0.32 -15.06 17.83
C LEU A 48 -0.05 -13.67 18.35
N HIS A 49 -0.32 -13.55 19.66
CA HIS A 49 -0.77 -12.29 20.24
C HIS A 49 0.33 -11.22 20.24
N GLU A 50 1.58 -11.59 20.53
CA GLU A 50 2.70 -10.66 20.57
C GLU A 50 3.17 -10.28 19.16
N ALA A 51 3.35 -11.27 18.28
CA ALA A 51 3.89 -11.09 16.95
C ALA A 51 2.95 -10.32 16.02
N ARG A 52 1.63 -10.53 16.10
CA ARG A 52 0.67 -9.77 15.28
C ARG A 52 0.69 -8.26 15.57
N LEU A 53 0.96 -7.87 16.82
CA LEU A 53 1.09 -6.44 17.18
C LEU A 53 2.27 -5.81 16.45
N VAL A 54 3.36 -6.56 16.31
CA VAL A 54 4.54 -6.11 15.58
C VAL A 54 4.26 -6.12 14.08
N LEU A 55 3.73 -7.22 13.55
CA LEU A 55 3.47 -7.36 12.12
C LEU A 55 2.55 -6.27 11.57
N TYR A 56 1.39 -6.05 12.20
CA TYR A 56 0.44 -5.07 11.71
C TYR A 56 0.74 -3.66 12.22
N GLY A 57 1.28 -3.53 13.43
CA GLY A 57 1.48 -2.24 14.08
C GLY A 57 2.77 -1.51 13.73
N CYS A 58 3.79 -2.21 13.24
CA CYS A 58 5.10 -1.63 12.94
C CYS A 58 5.45 -1.61 11.45
N ASN A 59 4.63 -2.21 10.58
CA ASN A 59 4.83 -2.17 9.13
C ASN A 59 3.89 -1.17 8.46
N CYS A 60 4.29 -0.72 7.27
CA CYS A 60 3.45 0.02 6.35
C CYS A 60 2.96 -0.92 5.24
N PHE A 61 1.65 -0.92 4.97
CA PHE A 61 1.05 -1.78 3.94
C PHE A 61 0.72 -0.98 2.69
N ASN A 62 1.27 -1.40 1.55
CA ASN A 62 0.93 -0.91 0.22
C ASN A 62 -0.43 -1.47 -0.21
N ILE A 63 -1.40 -0.61 -0.42
CA ILE A 63 -2.77 -0.94 -0.79
C ILE A 63 -3.08 -0.26 -2.14
N PHE A 64 -2.60 -0.87 -3.22
CA PHE A 64 -2.73 -0.34 -4.59
C PHE A 64 -3.72 -1.12 -5.48
N LEU A 65 -4.32 -2.21 -4.98
CA LEU A 65 -5.29 -2.99 -5.73
C LEU A 65 -6.71 -2.41 -5.68
N GLU A 66 -7.58 -3.02 -6.48
CA GLU A 66 -9.01 -2.72 -6.56
C GLU A 66 -9.72 -2.87 -5.21
N PRO A 67 -10.75 -2.04 -4.94
CA PRO A 67 -11.52 -2.05 -3.69
C PRO A 67 -11.93 -3.43 -3.19
N ASP A 68 -12.39 -4.31 -4.08
CA ASP A 68 -12.83 -5.65 -3.71
C ASP A 68 -11.69 -6.49 -3.13
N LYS A 69 -10.49 -6.38 -3.70
CA LYS A 69 -9.28 -7.06 -3.22
C LYS A 69 -8.78 -6.47 -1.91
N VAL A 70 -8.90 -5.16 -1.76
CA VAL A 70 -8.58 -4.49 -0.49
C VAL A 70 -9.55 -4.93 0.61
N GLU A 71 -10.85 -5.02 0.33
CA GLU A 71 -11.83 -5.48 1.30
C GLU A 71 -11.64 -6.98 1.63
N GLU A 72 -11.35 -7.81 0.62
CA GLU A 72 -11.01 -9.24 0.80
C GLU A 72 -9.80 -9.42 1.72
N PHE A 73 -8.75 -8.62 1.54
CA PHE A 73 -7.57 -8.63 2.42
C PHE A 73 -7.94 -8.35 3.88
N PHE A 74 -8.70 -7.28 4.15
CA PHE A 74 -9.10 -6.93 5.52
C PHE A 74 -10.03 -7.98 6.15
N LYS A 75 -10.91 -8.60 5.35
CA LYS A 75 -11.74 -9.73 5.80
C LYS A 75 -10.87 -10.94 6.16
N THR A 76 -9.86 -11.23 5.35
CA THR A 76 -8.94 -12.36 5.54
C THR A 76 -8.09 -12.23 6.80
N ILE A 77 -7.48 -11.07 7.03
CA ILE A 77 -6.72 -10.85 8.28
C ILE A 77 -7.64 -10.68 9.49
N GLY A 78 -8.89 -10.29 9.27
CA GLY A 78 -9.92 -10.09 10.28
C GLY A 78 -9.79 -8.74 11.01
N LEU A 79 -10.92 -8.26 11.51
CA LEU A 79 -11.06 -6.92 12.11
C LEU A 79 -10.10 -6.65 13.27
N LEU A 80 -9.79 -7.67 14.09
CA LEU A 80 -8.86 -7.51 15.22
C LEU A 80 -7.45 -7.18 14.75
N ASN A 81 -7.00 -7.75 13.63
CA ASN A 81 -5.67 -7.49 13.08
C ASN A 81 -5.66 -6.20 12.26
N ALA A 82 -6.72 -5.94 11.49
CA ALA A 82 -6.87 -4.68 10.75
C ALA A 82 -6.79 -3.44 11.66
N ARG A 83 -7.38 -3.52 12.87
CA ARG A 83 -7.29 -2.47 13.90
C ARG A 83 -5.90 -2.28 14.50
N LEU A 84 -4.94 -3.17 14.23
CA LEU A 84 -3.56 -3.00 14.67
C LEU A 84 -2.75 -2.17 13.66
N ILE A 85 -3.23 -2.06 12.42
CA ILE A 85 -2.55 -1.32 11.36
C ILE A 85 -2.43 0.15 11.74
N ARG A 86 -1.20 0.66 11.68
CA ARG A 86 -0.86 2.05 12.00
C ARG A 86 -0.45 2.87 10.79
N SER A 87 0.08 2.23 9.75
CA SER A 87 0.58 2.92 8.56
C SER A 87 0.10 2.20 7.32
N ILE A 88 -0.43 2.96 6.38
CA ILE A 88 -0.85 2.47 5.07
C ILE A 88 -0.34 3.39 3.98
N ARG A 89 -0.10 2.81 2.82
CA ARG A 89 0.25 3.54 1.60
C ARG A 89 -0.75 3.18 0.51
N ILE A 90 -1.36 4.18 -0.12
CA ILE A 90 -2.40 4.02 -1.14
C ILE A 90 -2.11 4.90 -2.35
N ALA A 91 -2.75 4.61 -3.49
CA ALA A 91 -2.78 5.56 -4.59
C ALA A 91 -3.55 6.83 -4.18
N PHE A 92 -3.07 7.99 -4.61
CA PHE A 92 -3.86 9.21 -4.50
C PHE A 92 -5.16 9.06 -5.31
N PRO A 93 -6.33 9.43 -4.75
CA PRO A 93 -7.59 9.34 -5.48
C PRO A 93 -7.57 10.19 -6.76
N LEU A 94 -7.76 9.54 -7.91
CA LEU A 94 -7.83 10.19 -9.21
C LEU A 94 -9.28 10.40 -9.59
N ARG A 95 -9.63 11.58 -10.10
CA ARG A 95 -10.93 11.79 -10.72
C ARG A 95 -10.84 11.39 -12.18
N THR A 96 -11.33 10.20 -12.52
CA THR A 96 -11.47 9.83 -13.93
C THR A 96 -12.47 10.78 -14.57
N ASN A 97 -12.05 11.48 -15.63
CA ASN A 97 -12.99 12.20 -16.48
C ASN A 97 -13.94 11.17 -17.09
N LYS A 98 -15.21 11.53 -17.30
CA LYS A 98 -16.23 10.62 -17.86
C LYS A 98 -15.87 10.07 -19.24
N ASP A 99 -14.86 10.64 -19.88
CA ASP A 99 -14.34 10.29 -21.21
C ASP A 99 -13.10 9.38 -21.14
N ASN A 100 -12.59 9.05 -19.94
CA ASN A 100 -11.58 8.02 -19.79
C ASN A 100 -12.27 6.66 -19.83
N PHE A 101 -12.22 6.06 -21.00
CA PHE A 101 -12.63 4.68 -21.20
C PHE A 101 -11.45 3.74 -20.97
N ASN A 102 -11.73 2.53 -20.47
CA ASN A 102 -10.73 1.46 -20.48
C ASN A 102 -10.44 1.00 -21.93
N TYR A 103 -9.51 0.07 -22.12
CA TYR A 103 -9.25 -0.55 -23.44
C TYR A 103 -10.49 -1.19 -24.10
N ASN A 104 -11.56 -1.40 -23.33
CA ASN A 104 -12.83 -1.96 -23.79
C ASN A 104 -13.89 -0.88 -24.06
N ASN A 105 -13.53 0.41 -24.08
CA ASN A 105 -14.47 1.51 -24.25
C ASN A 105 -15.58 1.59 -23.18
N GLU A 106 -15.34 1.04 -21.98
CA GLU A 106 -16.26 1.16 -20.86
C GLU A 106 -15.87 2.38 -20.01
N PRO A 107 -16.85 3.17 -19.53
CA PRO A 107 -16.56 4.28 -18.63
C PRO A 107 -15.82 3.71 -17.43
N VAL A 108 -14.62 4.22 -17.12
CA VAL A 108 -13.93 3.89 -15.87
C VAL A 108 -14.68 4.58 -14.73
N CYS A 109 -15.76 3.93 -14.31
CA CYS A 109 -16.66 4.39 -13.28
C CYS A 109 -16.04 4.14 -11.90
N GLU A 110 -16.28 5.10 -11.00
CA GLU A 110 -15.92 5.11 -9.58
C GLU A 110 -14.44 5.16 -9.23
N ASP A 111 -13.94 6.38 -9.03
CA ASP A 111 -13.36 6.85 -7.76
C ASP A 111 -12.65 5.82 -6.86
N PHE A 112 -11.81 4.98 -7.46
CA PHE A 112 -11.18 3.82 -6.82
C PHE A 112 -10.50 4.20 -5.52
N GLY A 113 -9.80 5.34 -5.50
CA GLY A 113 -9.14 5.86 -4.32
C GLY A 113 -10.11 6.22 -3.20
N LEU A 114 -11.24 6.88 -3.50
CA LEU A 114 -12.22 7.25 -2.48
C LEU A 114 -12.99 6.02 -1.96
N THR A 115 -13.21 5.00 -2.78
CA THR A 115 -13.75 3.71 -2.33
C THR A 115 -12.77 2.99 -1.40
N ILE A 116 -11.47 2.95 -1.74
CA ILE A 116 -10.43 2.39 -0.87
C ILE A 116 -10.38 3.15 0.47
N MET A 117 -10.51 4.48 0.46
CA MET A 117 -10.58 5.27 1.69
C MET A 117 -11.77 4.88 2.58
N LYS A 118 -12.95 4.66 2.01
CA LYS A 118 -14.11 4.16 2.79
C LYS A 118 -13.82 2.81 3.43
N ILE A 119 -13.14 1.92 2.72
CA ILE A 119 -12.72 0.62 3.26
C ILE A 119 -11.72 0.82 4.41
N ILE A 120 -10.73 1.71 4.25
CA ILE A 120 -9.76 2.03 5.31
C ILE A 120 -10.47 2.58 6.55
N ILE A 121 -11.37 3.54 6.40
CA ILE A 121 -12.14 4.12 7.51
C ILE A 121 -12.93 3.03 8.24
N LYS A 122 -13.53 2.09 7.49
CA LYS A 122 -14.30 0.96 8.02
C LYS A 122 -13.45 -0.03 8.83
N PHE A 123 -12.25 -0.39 8.37
CA PHE A 123 -11.45 -1.47 8.97
C PHE A 123 -10.29 -1.00 9.85
N CYS A 124 -9.68 0.15 9.54
CA CYS A 124 -8.43 0.63 10.11
C CYS A 124 -8.64 1.87 11.01
N ALA A 125 -9.54 1.75 12.00
CA ALA A 125 -9.88 2.85 12.93
C ALA A 125 -8.70 3.46 13.72
N ASN A 126 -7.56 2.78 13.69
CA ASN A 126 -6.37 3.06 14.49
C ASN A 126 -5.16 3.49 13.63
N VAL A 127 -5.37 3.71 12.33
CA VAL A 127 -4.31 4.17 11.43
C VAL A 127 -3.86 5.56 11.87
N LYS A 128 -2.54 5.73 11.99
CA LYS A 128 -1.88 6.96 12.43
C LYS A 128 -1.26 7.71 11.26
N SER A 129 -0.84 7.00 10.22
CA SER A 129 -0.24 7.58 9.03
C SER A 129 -0.87 7.00 7.76
N VAL A 130 -1.26 7.90 6.85
CA VAL A 130 -1.65 7.56 5.48
C VAL A 130 -0.67 8.20 4.52
N THR A 131 -0.04 7.37 3.69
CA THR A 131 0.85 7.82 2.62
C THR A 131 0.14 7.69 1.29
N PHE A 132 0.04 8.76 0.53
CA PHE A 132 -0.43 8.72 -0.85
C PHE A 132 0.74 8.68 -1.80
N SER A 133 0.77 7.70 -2.69
CA SER A 133 1.64 7.73 -3.85
C SER A 133 0.96 8.49 -4.98
N LEU A 134 1.62 9.55 -5.44
CA LEU A 134 1.16 10.42 -6.50
C LEU A 134 2.11 10.28 -7.69
N MET A 135 1.73 9.44 -8.64
CA MET A 135 2.59 9.00 -9.75
C MET A 135 2.82 10.09 -10.80
N SER A 136 1.83 10.95 -11.05
CA SER A 136 1.96 12.12 -11.93
C SER A 136 0.80 13.09 -11.70
N ILE A 137 1.06 14.39 -11.82
CA ILE A 137 0.01 15.43 -11.78
C ILE A 137 -0.93 15.28 -12.98
N GLU A 138 -0.39 14.89 -14.13
CA GLU A 138 -1.14 14.74 -15.39
C GLU A 138 -2.16 13.58 -15.30
N LEU A 139 -1.88 12.58 -14.47
CA LEU A 139 -2.76 11.42 -14.26
C LEU A 139 -3.96 11.72 -13.36
N LEU A 140 -4.01 12.88 -12.70
CA LEU A 140 -5.14 13.26 -11.85
C LEU A 140 -6.38 13.66 -12.65
N GLY A 141 -6.30 13.74 -13.98
CA GLY A 141 -7.41 14.18 -14.83
C GLY A 141 -7.86 15.61 -14.55
N CYS A 142 -7.03 16.39 -13.85
CA CYS A 142 -7.32 17.77 -13.48
C CYS A 142 -6.94 18.70 -14.63
N SER A 143 -7.92 19.46 -15.13
CA SER A 143 -7.70 20.47 -16.17
C SER A 143 -7.17 21.79 -15.57
N SER A 144 -7.27 21.96 -14.25
CA SER A 144 -6.90 23.18 -13.54
C SER A 144 -6.40 22.92 -12.11
N VAL A 145 -5.76 23.93 -11.52
CA VAL A 145 -5.33 23.94 -10.11
C VAL A 145 -6.54 23.88 -9.16
N GLN A 146 -7.66 24.51 -9.54
CA GLN A 146 -8.89 24.50 -8.76
C GLN A 146 -9.50 23.10 -8.65
N ASP A 147 -9.46 22.31 -9.73
CA ASP A 147 -9.94 20.92 -9.70
C ASP A 147 -9.15 20.08 -8.68
N TYR A 148 -7.85 20.33 -8.62
CA TYR A 148 -6.96 19.66 -7.68
C TYR A 148 -7.27 20.03 -6.22
N ALA A 149 -7.41 21.31 -5.93
CA ALA A 149 -7.76 21.79 -4.58
C ALA A 149 -9.10 21.20 -4.11
N LEU A 150 -10.09 21.05 -5.00
CA LEU A 150 -11.37 20.42 -4.67
C LEU A 150 -11.21 18.93 -4.32
N ILE A 151 -10.43 18.18 -5.09
CA ILE A 151 -10.16 16.76 -4.77
C ILE A 151 -9.41 16.65 -3.45
N MET A 152 -8.40 17.49 -3.22
CA MET A 152 -7.65 17.49 -1.96
C MET A 152 -8.53 17.80 -0.76
N ALA A 153 -9.41 18.80 -0.85
CA ALA A 153 -10.34 19.14 0.21
C ALA A 153 -11.30 17.98 0.51
N GLU A 154 -11.76 17.28 -0.52
CA GLU A 154 -12.65 16.12 -0.40
C GLU A 154 -11.93 14.90 0.19
N VAL A 155 -10.65 14.71 -0.14
CA VAL A 155 -9.78 13.70 0.49
C VAL A 155 -9.52 14.05 1.95
N ASP A 156 -9.18 15.31 2.26
CA ASP A 156 -8.95 15.77 3.63
C ASP A 156 -10.21 15.55 4.48
N SER A 157 -11.38 15.95 4.00
CA SER A 157 -12.66 15.75 4.70
C SER A 157 -12.86 14.29 5.13
N ARG A 158 -12.56 13.32 4.24
CA ARG A 158 -12.66 11.89 4.57
C ARG A 158 -11.59 11.44 5.55
N LEU A 159 -10.35 11.92 5.40
CA LEU A 159 -9.27 11.59 6.34
C LEU A 159 -9.57 12.08 7.75
N ARG A 160 -10.25 13.23 7.90
CA ARG A 160 -10.70 13.74 9.22
C ARG A 160 -11.73 12.84 9.90
N GLU A 161 -12.35 11.90 9.19
CA GLU A 161 -13.21 10.89 9.80
C GLU A 161 -12.42 9.81 10.57
N ILE A 162 -11.10 9.74 10.41
CA ILE A 162 -10.21 8.80 11.11
C ILE A 162 -9.65 9.47 12.38
N PRO A 163 -10.15 9.14 13.59
CA PRO A 163 -9.79 9.89 14.79
C PRO A 163 -8.33 9.71 15.24
N ALA A 164 -7.72 8.59 14.87
CA ALA A 164 -6.34 8.26 15.23
C ALA A 164 -5.30 8.81 14.24
N LEU A 165 -5.74 9.45 13.15
CA LEU A 165 -4.85 9.92 12.09
C LEU A 165 -4.03 11.11 12.60
N GLU A 166 -2.71 10.94 12.59
CA GLU A 166 -1.75 11.93 13.04
C GLU A 166 -1.01 12.57 11.84
N GLN A 167 -0.79 11.81 10.77
CA GLN A 167 0.03 12.22 9.65
C GLN A 167 -0.56 11.81 8.31
N VAL A 168 -0.47 12.71 7.35
CA VAL A 168 -0.73 12.45 5.93
C VAL A 168 0.53 12.82 5.16
N ILE A 169 1.02 11.89 4.34
CA ILE A 169 2.24 12.04 3.56
C ILE A 169 1.86 11.89 2.09
N VAL A 170 2.34 12.79 1.24
CA VAL A 170 2.20 12.69 -0.21
C VAL A 170 3.58 12.46 -0.81
N GLU A 171 3.77 11.28 -1.35
CA GLU A 171 4.96 10.88 -2.09
C GLU A 171 4.77 11.15 -3.58
N PHE A 172 5.78 11.72 -4.23
CA PHE A 172 5.76 11.97 -5.67
C PHE A 172 7.12 11.70 -6.30
N TYR A 173 7.10 11.36 -7.58
CA TYR A 173 8.30 11.07 -8.37
C TYR A 173 8.57 12.18 -9.38
N GLY A 174 9.86 12.45 -9.58
CA GLY A 174 10.37 13.30 -10.66
C GLY A 174 10.43 14.81 -10.33
N PRO A 175 11.28 15.54 -11.08
CA PRO A 175 11.36 17.00 -11.00
C PRO A 175 10.18 17.60 -11.76
N GLY A 176 9.02 17.72 -11.11
CA GLY A 176 7.83 18.21 -11.83
C GLY A 176 6.66 18.65 -10.98
N PHE A 177 6.75 18.60 -9.64
CA PHE A 177 5.65 19.06 -8.82
C PHE A 177 5.55 20.57 -8.84
N ALA A 178 4.43 21.06 -9.39
CA ALA A 178 4.16 22.47 -9.48
C ALA A 178 4.06 23.06 -8.05
N LEU A 179 4.72 24.21 -7.81
CA LEU A 179 4.85 24.82 -6.48
C LEU A 179 3.50 25.06 -5.78
N ASN A 180 2.48 25.39 -6.57
CA ASN A 180 1.10 25.55 -6.12
C ASN A 180 0.51 24.28 -5.49
N ILE A 181 0.87 23.09 -5.99
CA ILE A 181 0.41 21.83 -5.40
C ILE A 181 1.11 21.56 -4.08
N LEU A 182 2.42 21.80 -3.99
CA LEU A 182 3.15 21.68 -2.73
C LEU A 182 2.62 22.67 -1.69
N GLN A 183 2.24 23.87 -2.12
CA GLN A 183 1.57 24.85 -1.27
C GLN A 183 0.22 24.33 -0.76
N GLU A 184 -0.60 23.72 -1.62
CA GLU A 184 -1.88 23.14 -1.21
C GLU A 184 -1.71 22.00 -0.20
N ILE A 185 -0.78 21.07 -0.46
CA ILE A 185 -0.43 19.98 0.48
C ILE A 185 -0.04 20.56 1.84
N SER A 186 0.82 21.57 1.85
CA SER A 186 1.25 22.22 3.09
C SER A 186 0.12 22.99 3.79
N GLY A 187 -0.80 23.58 3.02
CA GLY A 187 -1.97 24.30 3.53
C GLY A 187 -2.94 23.40 4.29
N LEU A 188 -3.01 22.12 3.91
CA LEU A 188 -3.79 21.09 4.62
C LEU A 188 -3.06 20.49 5.83
N GLY A 189 -1.81 20.91 6.07
CA GLY A 189 -0.95 20.37 7.12
C GLY A 189 -0.37 18.99 6.78
N TRP A 190 -0.37 18.61 5.50
CA TRP A 190 0.19 17.35 5.04
C TRP A 190 1.69 17.49 4.74
N LEU A 191 2.40 16.37 4.80
CA LEU A 191 3.82 16.29 4.48
C LEU A 191 4.00 15.91 3.02
N SER A 192 5.05 16.43 2.38
CA SER A 192 5.40 16.09 1.00
C SER A 192 6.79 15.45 0.95
N CYS A 193 6.93 14.38 0.16
CA CYS A 193 8.17 13.63 0.03
C CYS A 193 8.49 13.39 -1.46
N ASN A 194 9.61 13.90 -1.93
CA ASN A 194 10.09 13.63 -3.28
C ASN A 194 10.97 12.37 -3.25
N LEU A 195 10.55 11.33 -3.95
CA LEU A 195 11.28 10.06 -4.02
C LEU A 195 12.39 10.04 -5.09
N GLY A 196 12.62 11.15 -5.80
CA GLY A 196 13.63 11.28 -6.84
C GLY A 196 13.12 10.91 -8.24
N ASP A 197 14.02 10.68 -9.18
CA ASP A 197 13.64 10.18 -10.51
C ASP A 197 13.12 8.73 -10.38
N GLY A 198 11.92 8.47 -10.88
CA GLY A 198 11.22 7.20 -10.73
C GLY A 198 11.75 6.06 -11.62
N SER A 199 12.98 6.13 -12.15
CA SER A 199 13.52 5.13 -13.08
C SER A 199 13.68 3.71 -12.51
N LEU A 200 13.46 3.51 -11.20
CA LEU A 200 13.54 2.20 -10.55
C LEU A 200 12.18 1.57 -10.19
N TYR A 201 11.06 2.30 -10.28
CA TYR A 201 9.74 1.73 -9.97
C TYR A 201 8.98 1.36 -11.25
N ARG A 202 9.38 0.26 -11.89
CA ARG A 202 8.42 -0.48 -12.73
C ARG A 202 7.57 -1.32 -11.77
N PRO A 203 6.25 -1.11 -11.66
CA PRO A 203 5.39 -2.17 -11.18
C PRO A 203 5.72 -3.39 -12.05
N LYS A 204 6.12 -4.51 -11.43
CA LYS A 204 6.15 -5.78 -12.15
C LYS A 204 4.70 -6.06 -12.53
N SER A 205 4.29 -5.61 -13.71
CA SER A 205 3.09 -6.09 -14.36
C SER A 205 3.23 -7.60 -14.41
N VAL A 206 2.20 -8.28 -13.91
CA VAL A 206 1.95 -9.69 -14.14
C VAL A 206 1.85 -9.89 -15.65
N ILE A 207 2.99 -10.07 -16.31
CA ILE A 207 3.10 -10.72 -17.60
C ILE A 207 3.89 -11.97 -17.26
N GLY A 208 3.23 -13.11 -17.39
CA GLY A 208 3.81 -14.40 -17.12
C GLY A 208 5.15 -14.52 -17.83
N ASP A 209 6.14 -14.93 -17.05
CA ASP A 209 7.30 -15.63 -17.56
C ASP A 209 6.75 -16.86 -18.30
N ASP A 210 6.69 -16.79 -19.62
CA ASP A 210 6.63 -17.96 -20.49
C ASP A 210 8.01 -18.08 -21.14
N ASP A 211 8.98 -18.39 -20.28
CA ASP A 211 10.22 -19.04 -20.67
C ASP A 211 9.85 -20.40 -21.27
N ASN A 212 9.69 -20.45 -22.58
CA ASN A 212 9.83 -21.69 -23.33
C ASN A 212 11.01 -21.57 -24.29
N ASP A 213 12.20 -21.61 -23.68
CA ASP A 213 13.38 -22.19 -24.30
C ASP A 213 13.12 -23.68 -24.55
N HIS A 214 12.75 -24.03 -25.78
CA HIS A 214 12.99 -25.35 -26.33
C HIS A 214 14.05 -25.25 -27.41
N LEU A 215 15.30 -25.33 -26.95
CA LEU A 215 16.38 -25.92 -27.70
C LEU A 215 16.15 -27.44 -27.71
N ASP A 216 15.92 -28.01 -28.88
CA ASP A 216 16.38 -29.37 -29.17
C ASP A 216 16.95 -29.37 -30.58
N GLY A 217 18.20 -29.80 -30.65
CA GLY A 217 19.02 -29.84 -31.86
C GLY A 217 18.74 -31.05 -32.74
N ASP A 218 19.13 -30.85 -34.00
CA ASP A 218 19.74 -31.79 -34.95
C ASP A 218 19.50 -33.30 -34.78
N GLU A 219 18.97 -33.94 -35.82
CA GLU A 219 19.67 -35.04 -36.51
C GLU A 219 19.03 -35.32 -37.89
N ASP A 220 19.85 -35.12 -38.92
CA ASP A 220 19.95 -35.80 -40.23
C ASP A 220 18.72 -36.46 -40.87
N LYS A 221 18.47 -36.11 -42.15
CA LYS A 221 18.66 -37.09 -43.23
C LYS A 221 18.83 -36.48 -44.63
N VAL A 222 19.86 -37.02 -45.25
CA VAL A 222 20.35 -36.96 -46.62
C VAL A 222 19.32 -37.50 -47.63
N GLU A 223 19.44 -36.97 -48.86
CA GLU A 223 18.80 -37.31 -50.15
C GLU A 223 17.41 -36.73 -50.47
#